data_AF-A0ABD1M6U9-F1
#
_entry.id   AF-A0ABD1M6U9-F1
#
_cell.length_a   1.000
_cell.length_b   1.000
_cell.length_c   1.000
_cell.angle_alpha   90.00
_cell.angle_beta   90.00
_cell.angle_gamma   90.00
#
_symmetry.space_group_name_H-M   'P 1'
#
loop_
_entity.id
_entity.type
_entity.pdbx_description
1 polymer ?
#
loop_
_entity_poly.entity_id
_entity_poly.type
_entity_poly.pdbx_seq_one_letter_code
_entity_poly.pdbx_strand_id
1 'polypeptide(L)'
;MDPTLKPTKPDILPVYIGVSHSFHLTCNNINHTFSSFLNNITMPEAPCRDENHELAEKNKKILDLIEDVTENAEQVQKKVLSEILSHNANVEYLRRHGLNGQTDPDTFKKLLPVITYEDIQPDINRIANGDTSPILTSKPITEFLTSSGTSGGERKLMPTIEEEQGRRSFLYSLLMPIMSQFVEDLEKGKGMYLMFIKSESKTPSGIVARPVLTSYYKSPYFRDRPYTNYTSPNDTVLCHDSYQSMYSQLLCGLLQNRHVFRVGAVFASAFIRAIRFLQKHWTHLCADIRAGTLHPSITDPAVRAAVMAIHLRPDPALAELVHRECSKGCWQGIIPRLWPNTKYVDVIVTGTMAQYIPTLDYYSNSLPLVCTMYASSECYFGVNLNPLCKPSLVSYTLIPTMCYFEFLPVNPTDHLSPTWHKQQQLLDLVNLKLGHEYELVVTTHAG
;
A
#
# COMPACT_ATOMS: atom_id res chain seq x y z
N MET A 1 -9.58 41.67 -8.04
CA MET A 1 -10.18 41.52 -6.70
C MET A 1 -11.60 41.03 -6.90
N ASP A 2 -11.81 39.74 -6.65
CA ASP A 2 -13.11 39.08 -6.62
C ASP A 2 -13.25 38.51 -5.19
N PRO A 3 -14.25 38.90 -4.37
CA PRO A 3 -14.25 38.58 -2.94
C PRO A 3 -14.92 37.24 -2.57
N THR A 4 -15.27 36.36 -3.51
CA THR A 4 -16.16 35.21 -3.19
C THR A 4 -15.54 33.81 -3.16
N LEU A 5 -14.22 33.65 -3.13
CA LEU A 5 -13.59 32.34 -2.92
C LEU A 5 -13.19 32.13 -1.44
N LYS A 6 -14.06 31.46 -0.68
CA LYS A 6 -13.71 30.87 0.61
C LYS A 6 -12.79 29.65 0.38
N PRO A 7 -11.70 29.48 1.16
CA PRO A 7 -10.89 28.27 1.08
C PRO A 7 -11.66 27.09 1.67
N THR A 8 -11.80 26.02 0.88
CA THR A 8 -12.31 24.72 1.32
C THR A 8 -11.35 24.11 2.34
N LYS A 9 -11.88 23.79 3.53
CA LYS A 9 -11.18 23.07 4.60
C LYS A 9 -10.80 21.64 4.16
N PRO A 10 -9.72 21.05 4.70
CA PRO A 10 -9.48 19.62 4.58
C PRO A 10 -10.46 18.87 5.50
N ASP A 11 -11.28 17.99 4.91
CA ASP A 11 -12.20 17.13 5.64
C ASP A 11 -11.43 15.98 6.33
N ILE A 12 -11.50 15.97 7.66
CA ILE A 12 -11.05 14.86 8.53
C ILE A 12 -12.17 13.80 8.50
N LEU A 13 -11.82 12.55 8.20
CA LEU A 13 -12.77 11.43 8.14
C LEU A 13 -12.59 10.52 9.36
N PRO A 14 -13.69 9.98 9.93
CA PRO A 14 -13.65 9.11 11.09
C PRO A 14 -13.08 7.73 10.76
N VAL A 15 -12.19 7.23 11.62
CA VAL A 15 -11.68 5.85 11.62
C VAL A 15 -12.54 5.03 12.59
N TYR A 16 -13.28 4.05 12.06
CA TYR A 16 -14.01 3.08 12.87
C TYR A 16 -13.11 1.88 13.18
N ILE A 17 -12.97 1.51 14.45
CA ILE A 17 -12.27 0.30 14.91
C ILE A 17 -13.30 -0.62 15.57
N GLY A 18 -13.46 -1.84 15.06
CA GLY A 18 -14.31 -2.89 15.64
C GLY A 18 -13.44 -4.05 16.15
N VAL A 19 -13.74 -4.55 17.35
CA VAL A 19 -13.02 -5.66 18.01
C VAL A 19 -13.82 -6.96 17.89
N SER A 20 -13.14 -8.06 17.54
CA SER A 20 -13.66 -9.44 17.46
C SER A 20 -13.50 -10.17 18.81
N HIS A 21 -14.35 -11.17 19.08
CA HIS A 21 -14.52 -11.84 20.38
C HIS A 21 -13.44 -12.89 20.70
N SER A 22 -13.06 -12.95 21.99
CA SER A 22 -12.05 -13.85 22.57
C SER A 22 -12.39 -15.34 22.54
N PHE A 23 -11.37 -16.18 22.32
CA PHE A 23 -11.30 -17.55 22.84
C PHE A 23 -9.93 -17.80 23.49
N HIS A 24 -9.93 -18.34 24.71
CA HIS A 24 -8.72 -18.64 25.48
C HIS A 24 -7.95 -19.83 24.93
N LEU A 25 -6.68 -19.63 24.54
CA LEU A 25 -5.65 -20.68 24.52
C LEU A 25 -4.30 -20.11 25.00
N THR A 26 -3.61 -20.89 25.81
CA THR A 26 -2.49 -20.48 26.66
C THR A 26 -1.16 -20.29 25.92
N CYS A 27 -0.48 -19.19 26.27
CA CYS A 27 0.86 -18.76 25.89
C CYS A 27 1.97 -19.82 26.08
N ASN A 28 2.87 -19.98 25.11
CA ASN A 28 4.30 -20.19 25.36
C ASN A 28 5.17 -19.98 24.09
N ASN A 29 6.24 -19.19 24.26
CA ASN A 29 7.43 -19.00 23.40
C ASN A 29 7.32 -18.20 22.08
N ILE A 30 7.23 -16.87 22.19
CA ILE A 30 7.52 -15.91 21.10
C ILE A 30 8.87 -15.24 21.39
N ASN A 31 9.98 -15.89 21.03
CA ASN A 31 11.32 -15.26 21.13
C ASN A 31 12.27 -15.55 19.97
N HIS A 32 11.81 -16.21 18.89
CA HIS A 32 12.68 -16.50 17.74
C HIS A 32 12.09 -16.21 16.35
N THR A 33 10.82 -15.82 16.25
CA THR A 33 10.10 -15.89 14.97
C THR A 33 10.37 -14.71 14.03
N PHE A 34 10.66 -13.50 14.52
CA PHE A 34 10.79 -12.33 13.62
C PHE A 34 12.11 -12.31 12.82
N SER A 35 13.21 -12.76 13.41
CA SER A 35 14.52 -12.86 12.74
C SER A 35 14.65 -14.14 11.91
N SER A 36 14.03 -15.25 12.33
CA SER A 36 14.11 -16.52 11.58
C SER A 36 13.20 -16.58 10.35
N PHE A 37 12.10 -15.81 10.31
CA PHE A 37 11.19 -15.80 9.15
C PHE A 37 11.85 -15.19 7.90
N LEU A 38 12.85 -14.32 8.08
CA LEU A 38 13.55 -13.65 6.97
C LEU A 38 14.64 -14.52 6.32
N ASN A 39 15.08 -15.61 6.95
CA ASN A 39 16.32 -16.31 6.56
C ASN A 39 16.18 -17.71 5.97
N ASN A 40 14.99 -18.30 5.83
CA ASN A 40 14.86 -19.67 5.29
C ASN A 40 13.79 -19.78 4.21
N ILE A 41 14.19 -19.62 2.95
CA ILE A 41 13.49 -20.20 1.78
C ILE A 41 14.56 -20.78 0.85
N THR A 42 14.83 -22.08 0.99
CA THR A 42 15.58 -22.88 0.00
C THR A 42 14.63 -23.89 -0.65
N MET A 43 14.77 -24.06 -1.97
CA MET A 43 13.87 -24.82 -2.85
C MET A 43 13.89 -26.33 -2.61
N PRO A 44 12.81 -27.04 -3.02
CA PRO A 44 12.97 -28.14 -3.97
C PRO A 44 11.94 -28.17 -5.11
N GLU A 45 12.32 -28.84 -6.21
CA GLU A 45 11.54 -29.06 -7.44
C GLU A 45 10.53 -30.23 -7.38
N ALA A 46 9.55 -30.16 -8.30
CA ALA A 46 8.59 -31.15 -8.84
C ALA A 46 7.16 -31.18 -8.22
N PRO A 47 6.09 -30.88 -9.01
CA PRO A 47 4.74 -30.68 -8.48
C PRO A 47 3.90 -31.95 -8.51
N CYS A 48 3.45 -32.41 -7.34
CA CYS A 48 2.30 -33.31 -7.22
C CYS A 48 1.69 -33.23 -5.82
N ARG A 49 0.46 -32.71 -5.73
CA ARG A 49 -0.47 -32.75 -4.57
C ARG A 49 -0.10 -31.97 -3.29
N ASP A 50 1.12 -31.46 -3.10
CA ASP A 50 1.55 -30.81 -1.84
C ASP A 50 1.40 -29.27 -1.77
N GLU A 51 1.39 -28.56 -2.90
CA GLU A 51 1.43 -27.08 -2.92
C GLU A 51 0.22 -26.40 -2.26
N ASN A 52 -0.98 -27.01 -2.37
CA ASN A 52 -2.19 -26.46 -1.78
C ASN A 52 -2.22 -26.61 -0.24
N HIS A 53 -1.64 -27.71 0.28
CA HIS A 53 -1.55 -27.93 1.71
C HIS A 53 -0.52 -26.97 2.33
N GLU A 54 0.63 -26.80 1.68
CA GLU A 54 1.66 -25.84 2.09
C GLU A 54 1.14 -24.39 2.09
N LEU A 55 0.39 -23.99 1.05
CA LEU A 55 -0.22 -22.67 0.97
C LEU A 55 -1.26 -22.45 2.09
N ALA A 56 -2.10 -23.46 2.36
CA ALA A 56 -3.09 -23.38 3.45
C ALA A 56 -2.41 -23.26 4.82
N GLU A 57 -1.35 -24.01 5.08
CA GLU A 57 -0.58 -23.91 6.32
C GLU A 57 0.11 -22.55 6.45
N LYS A 58 0.68 -22.03 5.37
CA LYS A 58 1.28 -20.69 5.33
C LYS A 58 0.25 -19.60 5.60
N ASN A 59 -0.93 -19.68 4.98
CA ASN A 59 -2.02 -18.74 5.22
C ASN A 59 -2.46 -18.80 6.69
N LYS A 60 -2.63 -20.00 7.24
CA LYS A 60 -2.99 -20.18 8.65
C LYS A 60 -1.98 -19.52 9.58
N LYS A 61 -0.67 -19.74 9.39
CA LYS A 61 0.38 -19.09 10.20
C LYS A 61 0.32 -17.56 10.15
N ILE A 62 -0.03 -16.99 9.00
CA ILE A 62 -0.17 -15.54 8.85
C ILE A 62 -1.43 -15.04 9.57
N LEU A 63 -2.53 -15.78 9.52
CA LEU A 63 -3.76 -15.43 10.24
C LEU A 63 -3.57 -15.55 11.76
N ASP A 64 -2.94 -16.62 12.23
CA ASP A 64 -2.59 -16.83 13.64
C ASP A 64 -1.68 -15.68 14.15
N LEU A 65 -0.77 -15.18 13.32
CA LEU A 65 0.06 -14.02 13.65
C LEU A 65 -0.77 -12.74 13.79
N ILE A 66 -1.79 -12.53 12.94
CA ILE A 66 -2.68 -11.36 13.04
C ILE A 66 -3.45 -11.41 14.36
N GLU A 67 -3.99 -12.57 14.72
CA GLU A 67 -4.67 -12.76 16.01
C GLU A 67 -3.71 -12.47 17.17
N ASP A 68 -2.52 -13.08 17.19
CA ASP A 68 -1.53 -12.89 18.26
C ASP A 68 -1.14 -11.40 18.46
N VAL A 69 -0.83 -10.67 17.38
CA VAL A 69 -0.41 -9.27 17.50
C VAL A 69 -1.58 -8.34 17.83
N THR A 70 -2.82 -8.71 17.52
CA THR A 70 -4.01 -7.90 17.85
C THR A 70 -4.52 -8.18 19.26
N GLU A 71 -4.46 -9.42 19.74
CA GLU A 71 -4.75 -9.79 21.13
C GLU A 71 -3.74 -9.17 22.10
N ASN A 72 -2.46 -9.11 21.71
CA ASN A 72 -1.36 -8.59 22.53
C ASN A 72 -0.92 -7.17 22.13
N ALA A 73 -1.82 -6.38 21.54
CA ALA A 73 -1.49 -5.09 20.94
C ALA A 73 -0.76 -4.12 21.88
N GLU A 74 -1.12 -4.08 23.16
CA GLU A 74 -0.47 -3.21 24.15
C GLU A 74 1.00 -3.60 24.37
N GLN A 75 1.26 -4.89 24.57
CA GLN A 75 2.60 -5.43 24.79
C GLN A 75 3.46 -5.25 23.53
N VAL A 76 2.88 -5.49 22.35
CA VAL A 76 3.53 -5.29 21.06
C VAL A 76 3.92 -3.83 20.87
N GLN A 77 3.01 -2.87 21.13
CA GLN A 77 3.30 -1.43 21.02
C GLN A 77 4.41 -0.98 21.96
N LYS A 78 4.40 -1.43 23.23
CA LYS A 78 5.48 -1.15 24.20
C LYS A 78 6.83 -1.68 23.70
N LYS A 79 6.84 -2.90 23.14
CA LYS A 79 8.04 -3.51 22.57
C LYS A 79 8.56 -2.74 21.36
N VAL A 80 7.68 -2.39 20.41
CA VAL A 80 8.04 -1.61 19.21
C VAL A 80 8.64 -0.26 19.60
N LEU A 81 8.01 0.47 20.53
CA LEU A 81 8.56 1.74 21.01
C LEU A 81 9.93 1.54 21.66
N SER A 82 10.05 0.57 22.57
CA SER A 82 11.33 0.27 23.22
C SER A 82 12.42 -0.07 22.21
N GLU A 83 12.11 -0.83 21.16
CA GLU A 83 13.04 -1.14 20.07
C GLU A 83 13.43 0.11 19.29
N ILE A 84 12.49 0.97 18.90
CA ILE A 84 12.78 2.23 18.20
C ILE A 84 13.72 3.10 19.04
N LEU A 85 13.37 3.32 20.32
CA LEU A 85 14.14 4.18 21.22
C LEU A 85 15.52 3.59 21.54
N SER A 86 15.64 2.27 21.68
CA SER A 86 16.92 1.61 21.91
C SER A 86 17.86 1.75 20.71
N HIS A 87 17.35 1.52 19.50
CA HIS A 87 18.14 1.67 18.28
C HIS A 87 18.55 3.13 18.04
N ASN A 88 17.68 4.07 18.38
CA ASN A 88 17.91 5.50 18.12
C ASN A 88 18.42 6.28 19.35
N ALA A 89 18.77 5.61 20.45
CA ALA A 89 19.09 6.24 21.74
C ALA A 89 20.13 7.39 21.67
N ASN A 90 21.03 7.34 20.69
CA ASN A 90 22.15 8.27 20.53
C ASN A 90 21.99 9.28 19.40
N VAL A 91 20.84 9.30 18.71
CA VAL A 91 20.61 10.23 17.60
C VAL A 91 20.45 11.66 18.11
N GLU A 92 20.79 12.64 17.28
CA GLU A 92 20.76 14.05 17.64
C GLU A 92 19.38 14.49 18.13
N TYR A 93 18.32 14.06 17.46
CA TYR A 93 16.94 14.45 17.78
C TYR A 93 16.53 14.00 19.20
N LEU A 94 16.74 12.73 19.57
CA LEU A 94 16.39 12.24 20.91
C LEU A 94 17.28 12.84 22.01
N ARG A 95 18.55 13.14 21.70
CA ARG A 95 19.45 13.86 22.62
C ARG A 95 19.03 15.31 22.83
N ARG A 96 18.59 16.00 21.77
CA ARG A 96 18.07 17.37 21.82
C ARG A 96 16.88 17.49 22.78
N HIS A 97 16.07 16.44 22.90
CA HIS A 97 14.92 16.37 23.81
C HIS A 97 15.22 15.73 25.17
N GLY A 98 16.49 15.38 25.45
CA GLY A 98 16.92 14.91 26.76
C GLY A 98 16.40 13.52 27.14
N LEU A 99 16.04 12.66 26.17
CA LEU A 99 15.56 11.31 26.45
C LEU A 99 16.63 10.42 27.11
N ASN A 100 17.91 10.72 26.86
CA ASN A 100 19.07 10.12 27.53
C ASN A 100 19.06 8.58 27.55
N GLY A 101 18.62 7.95 26.47
CA GLY A 101 18.59 6.49 26.30
C GLY A 101 17.48 5.78 27.07
N GLN A 102 16.52 6.51 27.65
CA GLN A 102 15.32 5.92 28.25
C GLN A 102 14.39 5.38 27.16
N THR A 103 13.76 4.24 27.45
CA THR A 103 12.94 3.48 26.48
C THR A 103 11.52 3.24 26.96
N ASP A 104 11.15 3.76 28.14
CA ASP A 104 9.80 3.62 28.68
C ASP A 104 8.82 4.63 28.05
N PRO A 105 7.56 4.21 27.79
CA PRO A 105 6.56 5.08 27.18
C PRO A 105 6.27 6.36 27.98
N ASP A 106 6.27 6.30 29.31
CA ASP A 106 5.90 7.45 30.15
C ASP A 106 6.91 8.59 30.01
N THR A 107 8.21 8.27 30.07
CA THR A 107 9.27 9.24 29.84
C THR A 107 9.25 9.75 28.40
N PHE A 108 9.08 8.86 27.42
CA PHE A 108 8.96 9.23 26.01
C PHE A 108 7.86 10.29 25.81
N LYS A 109 6.64 9.99 26.27
CA LYS A 109 5.48 10.89 26.16
C LYS A 109 5.66 12.19 26.93
N LYS A 110 6.44 12.20 28.01
CA LYS A 110 6.72 13.40 28.80
C LYS A 110 7.73 14.33 28.13
N LEU A 111 8.74 13.77 27.44
CA LEU A 111 9.87 14.53 26.93
C LEU A 111 9.75 14.89 25.44
N LEU A 112 9.17 14.00 24.63
CA LEU A 112 9.16 14.17 23.18
C LEU A 112 7.90 14.92 22.72
N PRO A 113 8.03 16.04 21.99
CA PRO A 113 6.89 16.81 21.55
C PRO A 113 6.13 16.09 20.42
N VAL A 114 4.83 16.36 20.34
CA VAL A 114 4.06 16.07 19.13
C VAL A 114 4.43 17.08 18.06
N ILE A 115 4.88 16.58 16.91
CA ILE A 115 5.44 17.40 15.83
C ILE A 115 4.64 17.26 14.53
N THR A 116 4.81 18.27 13.68
CA THR A 116 4.41 18.29 12.28
C THR A 116 5.65 18.16 11.38
N TYR A 117 5.44 18.06 10.07
CA TYR A 117 6.54 17.98 9.11
C TYR A 117 7.46 19.21 9.17
N GLU A 118 6.87 20.38 9.38
CA GLU A 118 7.57 21.66 9.42
C GLU A 118 8.57 21.72 10.59
N ASP A 119 8.29 21.06 11.70
CA ASP A 119 9.15 21.04 12.89
C ASP A 119 10.46 20.25 12.66
N ILE A 120 10.42 19.21 11.83
CA ILE A 120 11.58 18.36 11.48
C ILE A 120 12.16 18.67 10.09
N GLN A 121 11.58 19.62 9.35
CA GLN A 121 12.09 20.05 8.05
C GLN A 121 13.57 20.48 8.09
N PRO A 122 14.07 21.18 9.13
CA PRO A 122 15.50 21.50 9.23
C PRO A 122 16.39 20.25 9.28
N ASP A 123 16.00 19.23 10.02
CA ASP A 123 16.73 17.96 10.14
C ASP A 123 16.71 17.17 8.82
N ILE A 124 15.55 17.12 8.16
CA ILE A 124 15.40 16.52 6.81
C ILE A 124 16.29 17.23 5.79
N ASN A 125 16.33 18.57 5.81
CA ASN A 125 17.14 19.35 4.89
C ASN A 125 18.63 19.11 5.09
N ARG A 126 19.10 18.92 6.33
CA ARG A 126 20.51 18.57 6.60
C ARG A 126 20.87 17.22 5.97
N ILE A 127 20.03 16.20 6.16
CA ILE A 127 20.22 14.86 5.57
C ILE A 127 20.21 14.96 4.03
N ALA A 128 19.23 15.66 3.46
CA ALA A 128 19.11 15.86 2.01
C ALA A 128 20.31 16.61 1.41
N ASN A 129 21.00 17.45 2.19
CA ASN A 129 22.22 18.17 1.80
C ASN A 129 23.51 17.41 2.12
N GLY A 130 23.43 16.21 2.72
CA GLY A 130 24.56 15.29 2.84
C GLY A 130 25.15 15.18 4.24
N ASP A 131 24.45 15.68 5.26
CA ASP A 131 24.81 15.39 6.64
C ASP A 131 24.53 13.91 6.94
N THR A 132 25.60 13.14 7.18
CA THR A 132 25.56 11.71 7.47
C THR A 132 25.59 11.39 8.97
N SER A 133 25.58 12.42 9.82
CA SER A 133 25.45 12.21 11.26
C SER A 133 24.10 11.56 11.60
N PRO A 134 24.01 10.76 12.69
CA PRO A 134 22.76 10.13 13.09
C PRO A 134 21.79 11.17 13.66
N ILE A 135 21.07 11.89 12.79
CA ILE A 135 20.16 12.98 13.19
C ILE A 135 18.84 12.42 13.73
N LEU A 136 18.12 11.65 12.90
CA LEU A 136 16.79 11.10 13.21
C LEU A 136 16.84 9.61 13.59
N THR A 137 17.73 8.84 12.95
CA THR A 137 17.90 7.40 13.15
C THR A 137 19.37 7.03 13.17
N SER A 138 19.72 5.93 13.85
CA SER A 138 21.08 5.39 13.86
C SER A 138 21.44 4.64 12.59
N LYS A 139 20.44 4.31 11.76
CA LYS A 139 20.61 3.62 10.49
C LYS A 139 20.77 4.64 9.35
N PRO A 140 21.53 4.32 8.28
CA PRO A 140 21.61 5.20 7.11
C PRO A 140 20.24 5.37 6.45
N ILE A 141 19.87 6.63 6.16
CA ILE A 141 18.71 6.94 5.30
C ILE A 141 19.04 6.51 3.88
N THR A 142 18.28 5.55 3.35
CA THR A 142 18.53 4.98 2.03
C THR A 142 17.87 5.76 0.91
N GLU A 143 16.70 6.34 1.19
CA GLU A 143 15.96 7.20 0.26
C GLU A 143 14.98 8.12 1.01
N PHE A 144 14.42 9.09 0.28
CA PHE A 144 13.27 9.87 0.73
C PHE A 144 12.01 9.46 -0.03
N LEU A 145 10.98 9.09 0.73
CA LEU A 145 9.67 8.80 0.19
C LEU A 145 8.88 10.10 0.04
N THR A 146 8.51 10.45 -1.19
CA THR A 146 7.81 11.71 -1.47
C THR A 146 6.32 11.55 -1.23
N SER A 147 5.82 12.18 -0.17
CA SER A 147 4.40 12.21 0.15
C SER A 147 3.60 12.90 -0.95
N SER A 148 2.30 12.59 -1.01
CA SER A 148 1.36 13.34 -1.86
C SER A 148 0.92 14.64 -1.20
N GLY A 149 1.05 14.74 0.13
CA GLY A 149 0.90 15.99 0.86
C GLY A 149 2.07 16.93 0.57
N THR A 150 1.78 18.22 0.51
CA THR A 150 2.76 19.28 0.19
C THR A 150 2.98 20.21 1.37
N SER A 151 4.20 20.74 1.51
CA SER A 151 4.54 21.86 2.39
C SER A 151 5.21 22.94 1.54
N GLY A 152 4.72 24.18 1.59
CA GLY A 152 5.21 25.26 0.74
C GLY A 152 5.08 25.03 -0.77
N GLY A 153 4.19 24.12 -1.20
CA GLY A 153 4.00 23.73 -2.60
C GLY A 153 4.85 22.53 -3.06
N GLU A 154 5.81 22.10 -2.25
CA GLU A 154 6.68 20.96 -2.54
C GLU A 154 6.24 19.69 -1.80
N ARG A 155 6.52 18.51 -2.38
CA ARG A 155 6.20 17.23 -1.73
C ARG A 155 7.04 17.05 -0.47
N LYS A 156 6.42 16.59 0.61
CA LYS A 156 7.12 16.26 1.86
C LYS A 156 8.06 15.07 1.65
N LEU A 157 9.31 15.22 2.09
CA LEU A 157 10.35 14.18 2.04
C LEU A 157 10.35 13.36 3.32
N MET A 158 9.91 12.10 3.24
CA MET A 158 9.84 11.21 4.40
C MET A 158 11.06 10.29 4.41
N PRO A 159 11.95 10.38 5.40
CA PRO A 159 13.13 9.53 5.45
C PRO A 159 12.72 8.06 5.61
N THR A 160 13.41 7.14 4.95
CA THR A 160 13.25 5.70 5.17
C THR A 160 14.60 5.02 5.26
N ILE A 161 14.60 3.90 5.96
CA ILE A 161 15.73 2.97 6.08
C ILE A 161 15.43 1.68 5.32
N GLU A 162 16.46 0.88 5.02
CA GLU A 162 16.31 -0.38 4.25
C GLU A 162 15.31 -1.35 4.88
N GLU A 163 15.35 -1.49 6.21
CA GLU A 163 14.52 -2.43 6.97
C GLU A 163 13.01 -2.16 6.82
N GLU A 164 12.62 -0.92 6.52
CA GLU A 164 11.22 -0.57 6.27
C GLU A 164 10.66 -1.25 5.03
N GLN A 165 11.49 -1.60 4.03
CA GLN A 165 11.02 -2.38 2.88
C GLN A 165 10.54 -3.77 3.29
N GLY A 166 11.23 -4.39 4.26
CA GLY A 166 10.81 -5.65 4.87
C GLY A 166 9.46 -5.52 5.57
N ARG A 167 9.25 -4.47 6.38
CA ARG A 167 7.97 -4.20 7.05
C ARG A 167 6.83 -3.95 6.06
N ARG A 168 7.07 -3.21 4.98
CA ARG A 168 6.09 -2.99 3.91
C ARG A 168 5.71 -4.29 3.21
N SER A 169 6.70 -5.10 2.85
CA SER A 169 6.49 -6.42 2.23
C SER A 169 5.72 -7.36 3.16
N PHE A 170 6.01 -7.31 4.46
CA PHE A 170 5.27 -8.04 5.48
C PHE A 170 3.79 -7.64 5.49
N LEU A 171 3.45 -6.35 5.49
CA LEU A 171 2.04 -5.92 5.45
C LEU A 171 1.32 -6.39 4.17
N TYR A 172 1.99 -6.34 3.00
CA TYR A 172 1.45 -6.91 1.76
C TYR A 172 1.20 -8.42 1.86
N SER A 173 2.05 -9.15 2.59
CA SER A 173 1.91 -10.59 2.77
C SER A 173 0.64 -10.99 3.54
N LEU A 174 0.06 -10.08 4.32
CA LEU A 174 -1.18 -10.33 5.07
C LEU A 174 -2.43 -10.34 4.18
N LEU A 175 -2.40 -9.63 3.05
CA LEU A 175 -3.60 -9.34 2.27
C LEU A 175 -4.26 -10.58 1.66
N MET A 176 -3.47 -11.44 1.03
CA MET A 176 -3.99 -12.63 0.35
C MET A 176 -4.49 -13.71 1.34
N PRO A 177 -3.80 -14.00 2.45
CA PRO A 177 -4.35 -14.85 3.52
C PRO A 177 -5.70 -14.34 4.05
N ILE A 178 -5.83 -13.04 4.35
CA ILE A 178 -7.10 -12.45 4.77
C ILE A 178 -8.18 -12.68 3.70
N MET A 179 -7.89 -12.30 2.46
CA MET A 179 -8.83 -12.44 1.35
C MET A 179 -9.26 -13.90 1.09
N SER A 180 -8.36 -14.87 1.29
CA SER A 180 -8.64 -16.30 1.07
C SER A 180 -9.73 -16.86 1.98
N GLN A 181 -10.03 -16.19 3.11
CA GLN A 181 -11.17 -16.53 3.98
C GLN A 181 -12.53 -16.17 3.37
N PHE A 182 -12.55 -15.24 2.40
CA PHE A 182 -13.79 -14.67 1.84
C PHE A 182 -14.03 -15.06 0.39
N VAL A 183 -12.96 -15.30 -0.36
CA VAL A 183 -13.03 -15.61 -1.79
C VAL A 183 -12.16 -16.82 -2.08
N GLU A 184 -12.83 -17.94 -2.32
CA GLU A 184 -12.18 -19.21 -2.67
C GLU A 184 -11.45 -19.12 -4.02
N ASP A 185 -10.52 -20.05 -4.27
CA ASP A 185 -9.88 -20.29 -5.57
C ASP A 185 -9.11 -19.12 -6.19
N LEU A 186 -8.74 -18.08 -5.41
CA LEU A 186 -7.99 -16.95 -5.95
C LEU A 186 -6.59 -17.32 -6.45
N GLU A 187 -5.99 -18.34 -5.87
CA GLU A 187 -4.71 -18.91 -6.26
C GLU A 187 -4.75 -19.55 -7.67
N LYS A 188 -5.92 -19.99 -8.13
CA LYS A 188 -6.11 -20.61 -9.45
C LYS A 188 -6.13 -19.61 -10.61
N GLY A 189 -6.24 -18.31 -10.31
CA GLY A 189 -6.33 -17.24 -11.30
C GLY A 189 -5.35 -16.10 -11.04
N LYS A 190 -5.24 -15.17 -11.98
CA LYS A 190 -4.38 -13.98 -11.96
C LYS A 190 -5.14 -12.74 -11.51
N GLY A 191 -4.40 -11.78 -10.96
CA GLY A 191 -4.85 -10.40 -10.81
C GLY A 191 -4.46 -9.53 -12.01
N MET A 192 -5.41 -8.86 -12.64
CA MET A 192 -5.12 -7.74 -13.54
C MET A 192 -5.03 -6.46 -12.72
N TYR A 193 -3.84 -6.22 -12.13
CA TYR A 193 -3.58 -5.06 -11.29
C TYR A 193 -2.68 -4.06 -12.03
N LEU A 194 -3.16 -2.84 -12.22
CA LEU A 194 -2.45 -1.81 -12.96
C LEU A 194 -1.56 -0.98 -12.04
N MET A 195 -0.26 -1.13 -12.23
CA MET A 195 0.78 -0.58 -11.37
C MET A 195 1.66 0.39 -12.16
N PHE A 196 1.96 1.55 -11.58
CA PHE A 196 2.69 2.59 -12.30
C PHE A 196 3.78 3.18 -11.42
N ILE A 197 5.01 3.17 -11.92
CA ILE A 197 6.06 4.01 -11.36
C ILE A 197 5.82 5.49 -11.69
N LYS A 198 6.50 6.36 -10.96
CA LYS A 198 6.49 7.82 -11.13
C LYS A 198 7.92 8.34 -11.24
N SER A 199 8.03 9.61 -11.63
CA SER A 199 9.31 10.32 -11.67
C SER A 199 10.02 10.27 -10.31
N GLU A 200 11.34 10.22 -10.38
CA GLU A 200 12.24 10.21 -9.24
C GLU A 200 13.16 11.43 -9.38
N SER A 201 13.60 11.99 -8.27
CA SER A 201 14.61 13.03 -8.22
C SER A 201 15.76 12.59 -7.30
N LYS A 202 16.81 13.40 -7.26
CA LYS A 202 17.90 13.26 -6.30
C LYS A 202 17.99 14.52 -5.46
N THR A 203 18.24 14.37 -4.17
CA THR A 203 18.61 15.48 -3.29
C THR A 203 19.99 16.05 -3.67
N PRO A 204 20.38 17.22 -3.16
CA PRO A 204 21.74 17.76 -3.39
C PRO A 204 22.87 16.79 -3.02
N SER A 205 22.67 15.94 -2.01
CA SER A 205 23.63 14.89 -1.63
C SER A 205 23.58 13.62 -2.49
N GLY A 206 22.65 13.54 -3.44
CA GLY A 206 22.49 12.38 -4.32
C GLY A 206 21.56 11.28 -3.81
N ILE A 207 20.93 11.45 -2.63
CA ILE A 207 19.92 10.52 -2.10
C ILE A 207 18.70 10.55 -3.02
N VAL A 208 18.15 9.37 -3.34
CA VAL A 208 16.98 9.28 -4.22
C VAL A 208 15.73 9.76 -3.48
N ALA A 209 14.89 10.54 -4.15
CA ALA A 209 13.59 10.98 -3.65
C ALA A 209 12.48 10.57 -4.62
N ARG A 210 11.51 9.75 -4.16
CA ARG A 210 10.47 9.18 -5.03
C ARG A 210 9.24 8.70 -4.26
N PRO A 211 8.07 8.54 -4.90
CA PRO A 211 6.89 8.03 -4.21
C PRO A 211 7.10 6.60 -3.69
N VAL A 212 6.49 6.28 -2.55
CA VAL A 212 6.67 4.97 -1.87
C VAL A 212 6.35 3.76 -2.76
N LEU A 213 5.34 3.86 -3.62
CA LEU A 213 5.01 2.78 -4.56
C LEU A 213 6.07 2.62 -5.65
N THR A 214 6.67 3.70 -6.14
CA THR A 214 7.81 3.63 -7.07
C THR A 214 9.00 2.93 -6.42
N SER A 215 9.29 3.30 -5.17
CA SER A 215 10.34 2.64 -4.37
C SER A 215 10.06 1.14 -4.24
N TYR A 216 8.85 0.77 -3.82
CA TYR A 216 8.46 -0.62 -3.65
C TYR A 216 8.54 -1.42 -4.96
N TYR A 217 8.00 -0.92 -6.08
CA TYR A 217 8.04 -1.63 -7.37
C TYR A 217 9.46 -1.83 -7.89
N LYS A 218 10.39 -0.93 -7.60
CA LYS A 218 11.81 -1.06 -7.98
C LYS A 218 12.63 -1.91 -7.01
N SER A 219 12.10 -2.21 -5.83
CA SER A 219 12.78 -3.02 -4.82
C SER A 219 12.86 -4.50 -5.20
N PRO A 220 13.83 -5.25 -4.66
CA PRO A 220 13.89 -6.71 -4.79
C PRO A 220 12.63 -7.40 -4.27
N TYR A 221 11.98 -6.87 -3.23
CA TYR A 221 10.74 -7.41 -2.68
C TYR A 221 9.60 -7.48 -3.69
N PHE A 222 9.56 -6.56 -4.65
CA PHE A 222 8.63 -6.65 -5.77
C PHE A 222 9.24 -7.44 -6.92
N ARG A 223 10.45 -7.07 -7.38
CA ARG A 223 11.01 -7.62 -8.62
C ARG A 223 11.25 -9.12 -8.57
N ASP A 224 11.73 -9.61 -7.43
CA ASP A 224 12.18 -10.99 -7.23
C ASP A 224 11.19 -11.80 -6.38
N ARG A 225 9.94 -11.34 -6.29
CA ARG A 225 8.90 -11.99 -5.49
C ARG A 225 8.67 -13.44 -5.97
N PRO A 226 8.62 -14.42 -5.05
CA PRO A 226 8.56 -15.84 -5.41
C PRO A 226 7.25 -16.24 -6.12
N TYR A 227 6.16 -15.48 -5.91
CA TYR A 227 4.87 -15.73 -6.54
C TYR A 227 4.37 -14.48 -7.27
N THR A 228 4.30 -14.55 -8.60
CA THR A 228 3.90 -13.43 -9.47
C THR A 228 2.56 -13.70 -10.15
N ASN A 229 1.46 -13.77 -9.38
CA ASN A 229 0.14 -14.06 -9.96
C ASN A 229 -0.57 -12.81 -10.52
N TYR A 230 0.17 -12.00 -11.29
CA TYR A 230 -0.34 -10.80 -11.97
C TYR A 230 -0.27 -10.98 -13.49
N THR A 231 -1.16 -10.30 -14.22
CA THR A 231 -1.11 -10.30 -15.70
C THR A 231 0.05 -9.47 -16.24
N SER A 232 0.42 -8.40 -15.53
CA SER A 232 1.43 -7.42 -15.95
C SER A 232 2.86 -7.89 -15.63
N PRO A 233 3.74 -8.06 -16.63
CA PRO A 233 5.17 -8.30 -16.40
C PRO A 233 5.83 -7.10 -15.69
N ASN A 234 6.90 -7.36 -14.94
CA ASN A 234 7.61 -6.30 -14.19
C ASN A 234 8.09 -5.17 -15.12
N ASP A 235 8.62 -5.46 -16.31
CA ASP A 235 9.08 -4.43 -17.25
C ASP A 235 7.97 -3.50 -17.74
N THR A 236 6.73 -4.01 -17.85
CA THR A 236 5.57 -3.17 -18.20
C THR A 236 5.19 -2.21 -17.07
N VAL A 237 5.39 -2.62 -15.81
CA VAL A 237 5.16 -1.80 -14.61
C VAL A 237 6.28 -0.77 -14.42
N LEU A 238 7.52 -1.16 -14.69
CA LEU A 238 8.73 -0.36 -14.52
C LEU A 238 9.05 0.55 -15.71
N CYS A 239 8.21 0.54 -16.75
CA CYS A 239 8.34 1.45 -17.87
C CYS A 239 8.11 2.90 -17.43
N HIS A 240 9.06 3.77 -17.75
CA HIS A 240 9.00 5.20 -17.43
C HIS A 240 7.94 5.95 -18.23
N ASP A 241 7.63 5.48 -19.44
CA ASP A 241 6.57 6.05 -20.28
C ASP A 241 5.20 5.51 -19.83
N SER A 242 4.40 6.40 -19.25
CA SER A 242 3.08 6.05 -18.73
C SER A 242 2.09 5.56 -19.80
N TYR A 243 2.22 6.00 -21.06
CA TYR A 243 1.39 5.52 -22.15
C TYR A 243 1.76 4.06 -22.48
N GLN A 244 3.05 3.79 -22.63
CA GLN A 244 3.54 2.44 -22.95
C GLN A 244 3.25 1.45 -21.82
N SER A 245 3.44 1.88 -20.57
CA SER A 245 3.09 1.10 -19.38
C SER A 245 1.58 0.77 -19.36
N MET A 246 0.71 1.76 -19.54
CA MET A 246 -0.75 1.55 -19.55
C MET A 246 -1.18 0.62 -20.69
N TYR A 247 -0.70 0.88 -21.91
CA TYR A 247 -1.04 0.10 -23.10
C TYR A 247 -0.63 -1.37 -22.93
N SER A 248 0.63 -1.61 -22.58
CA SER A 248 1.18 -2.96 -22.44
C SER A 248 0.50 -3.74 -21.31
N GLN A 249 0.24 -3.12 -20.15
CA GLN A 249 -0.46 -3.80 -19.05
C GLN A 249 -1.90 -4.18 -19.40
N LEU A 250 -2.65 -3.29 -20.08
CA LEU A 250 -4.00 -3.61 -20.55
C LEU A 250 -3.98 -4.72 -21.61
N LEU A 251 -3.02 -4.70 -22.54
CA LEU A 251 -2.84 -5.76 -23.52
C LEU A 251 -2.57 -7.11 -22.83
N CYS A 252 -1.64 -7.15 -21.87
CA CYS A 252 -1.36 -8.35 -21.08
C CYS A 252 -2.60 -8.84 -20.32
N GLY A 253 -3.42 -7.93 -19.79
CA GLY A 253 -4.69 -8.23 -19.13
C GLY A 253 -5.73 -8.83 -20.07
N LEU A 254 -5.83 -8.34 -21.31
CA LEU A 254 -6.73 -8.88 -22.34
C LEU A 254 -6.29 -10.26 -22.82
N LEU A 255 -4.99 -10.45 -23.10
CA LEU A 255 -4.42 -11.74 -23.55
C LEU A 255 -4.64 -12.87 -22.54
N GLN A 256 -4.74 -12.52 -21.25
CA GLN A 256 -4.90 -13.47 -20.16
C GLN A 256 -6.32 -13.45 -19.58
N ASN A 257 -7.32 -12.91 -20.30
CA ASN A 257 -8.60 -12.54 -19.71
C ASN A 257 -9.36 -13.67 -19.01
N ARG A 258 -9.26 -14.91 -19.52
CA ARG A 258 -9.88 -16.10 -18.91
C ARG A 258 -9.27 -16.48 -17.58
N HIS A 259 -8.05 -16.05 -17.30
CA HIS A 259 -7.38 -16.32 -16.04
C HIS A 259 -7.58 -15.17 -15.03
N VAL A 260 -8.21 -14.06 -15.39
CA VAL A 260 -8.35 -12.90 -14.50
C VAL A 260 -9.47 -13.12 -13.49
N PHE A 261 -9.11 -13.23 -12.21
CA PHE A 261 -10.05 -13.44 -11.10
C PHE A 261 -10.27 -12.17 -10.27
N ARG A 262 -9.37 -11.20 -10.40
CA ARG A 262 -9.51 -9.88 -9.76
C ARG A 262 -8.89 -8.81 -10.66
N VAL A 263 -9.49 -7.63 -10.65
CA VAL A 263 -9.01 -6.47 -11.41
C VAL A 263 -8.79 -5.31 -10.46
N GLY A 264 -7.87 -4.40 -10.76
CA GLY A 264 -7.66 -3.29 -9.85
C GLY A 264 -6.52 -2.34 -10.17
N ALA A 265 -6.34 -1.39 -9.27
CA ALA A 265 -5.21 -0.48 -9.16
C ALA A 265 -5.21 0.10 -7.74
N VAL A 266 -4.13 0.74 -7.31
CA VAL A 266 -4.04 1.28 -5.93
C VAL A 266 -5.21 2.22 -5.60
N PHE A 267 -5.56 3.13 -6.51
CA PHE A 267 -6.68 4.05 -6.33
C PHE A 267 -7.75 3.85 -7.42
N ALA A 268 -9.02 4.02 -7.05
CA ALA A 268 -10.15 4.02 -7.98
C ALA A 268 -9.94 4.92 -9.20
N SER A 269 -9.38 6.12 -8.98
CA SER A 269 -9.06 7.06 -10.06
C SER A 269 -8.09 6.49 -11.11
N ALA A 270 -7.10 5.69 -10.70
CA ALA A 270 -6.16 5.07 -11.61
C ALA A 270 -6.82 3.98 -12.46
N PHE A 271 -7.69 3.18 -11.84
CA PHE A 271 -8.41 2.12 -12.55
C PHE A 271 -9.43 2.70 -13.55
N ILE A 272 -10.16 3.76 -13.18
CA ILE A 272 -11.06 4.47 -14.10
C ILE A 272 -10.28 5.08 -15.29
N ARG A 273 -9.09 5.65 -15.06
CA ARG A 273 -8.24 6.12 -16.16
C ARG A 273 -7.86 4.99 -17.12
N ALA A 274 -7.61 3.79 -16.62
CA ALA A 274 -7.32 2.65 -17.47
C ALA A 274 -8.54 2.19 -18.29
N ILE A 275 -9.73 2.18 -17.71
CA ILE A 275 -10.97 1.91 -18.46
C ILE A 275 -11.18 2.95 -19.55
N ARG A 276 -10.96 4.25 -19.26
CA ARG A 276 -11.02 5.32 -20.26
C ARG A 276 -9.93 5.20 -21.34
N PHE A 277 -8.73 4.74 -20.96
CA PHE A 277 -7.67 4.45 -21.91
C PHE A 277 -8.11 3.33 -22.87
N LEU A 278 -8.67 2.24 -22.33
CA LEU A 278 -9.24 1.16 -23.13
C LEU A 278 -10.35 1.68 -24.06
N GLN A 279 -11.26 2.52 -23.58
CA GLN A 279 -12.29 3.16 -24.41
C GLN A 279 -11.73 3.89 -25.63
N LYS A 280 -10.57 4.54 -25.48
CA LYS A 280 -9.91 5.29 -26.55
C LYS A 280 -9.06 4.42 -27.47
N HIS A 281 -8.47 3.36 -26.95
CA HIS A 281 -7.39 2.61 -27.62
C HIS A 281 -7.73 1.14 -27.93
N TRP A 282 -8.95 0.66 -27.66
CA TRP A 282 -9.32 -0.74 -27.87
C TRP A 282 -9.15 -1.20 -29.32
N THR A 283 -9.24 -0.31 -30.31
CA THR A 283 -9.04 -0.65 -31.73
C THR A 283 -7.61 -1.09 -32.01
N HIS A 284 -6.62 -0.39 -31.45
CA HIS A 284 -5.21 -0.76 -31.56
C HIS A 284 -4.92 -2.05 -30.78
N LEU A 285 -5.42 -2.16 -29.55
CA LEU A 285 -5.28 -3.37 -28.74
C LEU A 285 -5.88 -4.60 -29.45
N CYS A 286 -7.05 -4.44 -30.08
CA CYS A 286 -7.72 -5.48 -30.87
C CYS A 286 -6.91 -5.85 -32.12
N ALA A 287 -6.28 -4.88 -32.80
CA ALA A 287 -5.41 -5.14 -33.95
C ALA A 287 -4.16 -5.93 -33.54
N ASP A 288 -3.52 -5.55 -32.43
CA ASP A 288 -2.34 -6.23 -31.90
C ASP A 288 -2.64 -7.69 -31.52
N ILE A 289 -3.78 -7.94 -30.83
CA ILE A 289 -4.24 -9.29 -30.50
C ILE A 289 -4.50 -10.11 -31.78
N ARG A 290 -5.16 -9.52 -32.78
CA ARG A 290 -5.48 -10.21 -34.03
C ARG A 290 -4.23 -10.56 -34.83
N ALA A 291 -3.27 -9.65 -34.90
CA ALA A 291 -2.04 -9.82 -35.68
C ALA A 291 -0.95 -10.58 -34.92
N GLY A 292 -1.04 -10.68 -33.59
CA GLY A 292 0.03 -11.22 -32.75
C GLY A 292 1.29 -10.36 -32.76
N THR A 293 1.14 -9.05 -32.98
CA THR A 293 2.27 -8.11 -33.05
C THR A 293 1.96 -6.89 -32.19
N LEU A 294 3.00 -6.26 -31.65
CA LEU A 294 2.85 -5.13 -30.74
C LEU A 294 2.97 -3.80 -31.50
N HIS A 295 1.99 -2.92 -31.28
CA HIS A 295 1.88 -1.61 -31.92
C HIS A 295 3.22 -0.84 -31.91
N PRO A 296 3.63 -0.19 -33.03
CA PRO A 296 4.93 0.49 -33.13
C PRO A 296 5.14 1.65 -32.14
N SER A 297 4.06 2.20 -31.58
CA SER A 297 4.16 3.24 -30.54
C SER A 297 4.77 2.73 -29.23
N ILE A 298 4.84 1.41 -29.03
CA ILE A 298 5.52 0.82 -27.89
C ILE A 298 6.98 0.64 -28.28
N THR A 299 7.79 1.65 -27.98
CA THR A 299 9.19 1.76 -28.40
C THR A 299 10.17 1.17 -27.40
N ASP A 300 9.78 1.07 -26.12
CA ASP A 300 10.64 0.56 -25.04
C ASP A 300 11.00 -0.93 -25.27
N PRO A 301 12.29 -1.26 -25.50
CA PRO A 301 12.68 -2.62 -25.84
C PRO A 301 12.37 -3.66 -24.76
N ALA A 302 12.47 -3.28 -23.48
CA ALA A 302 12.19 -4.19 -22.36
C ALA A 302 10.69 -4.48 -22.28
N VAL A 303 9.84 -3.47 -22.46
CA VAL A 303 8.38 -3.65 -22.56
C VAL A 303 8.02 -4.56 -23.72
N ARG A 304 8.59 -4.31 -24.92
CA ARG A 304 8.33 -5.15 -26.09
C ARG A 304 8.71 -6.61 -25.84
N ALA A 305 9.91 -6.85 -25.28
CA ALA A 305 10.38 -8.19 -24.96
C ALA A 305 9.46 -8.89 -23.96
N ALA A 306 9.05 -8.19 -22.88
CA ALA A 306 8.19 -8.76 -21.84
C ALA A 306 6.78 -9.10 -22.35
N VAL A 307 6.19 -8.26 -23.20
CA VAL A 307 4.88 -8.54 -23.82
C VAL A 307 4.97 -9.71 -24.80
N MET A 308 6.06 -9.82 -25.57
CA MET A 308 6.23 -10.99 -26.45
C MET A 308 6.45 -12.28 -25.65
N ALA A 309 7.13 -12.20 -24.50
CA ALA A 309 7.40 -13.33 -23.61
C ALA A 309 6.13 -13.93 -23.00
N ILE A 310 5.04 -13.16 -22.82
CA ILE A 310 3.73 -13.71 -22.42
C ILE A 310 2.98 -14.40 -23.57
N HIS A 311 3.68 -14.71 -24.66
CA HIS A 311 3.19 -15.44 -25.84
C HIS A 311 2.09 -14.67 -26.58
N LEU A 312 2.34 -13.38 -26.87
CA LEU A 312 1.53 -12.64 -27.84
C LEU A 312 1.62 -13.35 -29.20
N ARG A 313 0.51 -13.95 -29.61
CA ARG A 313 0.34 -14.69 -30.87
C ARG A 313 -1.03 -14.34 -31.46
N PRO A 314 -1.23 -14.50 -32.78
CA PRO A 314 -2.51 -14.17 -33.41
C PRO A 314 -3.66 -14.90 -32.72
N ASP A 315 -4.60 -14.14 -32.16
CA ASP A 315 -5.85 -14.67 -31.57
C ASP A 315 -7.06 -13.91 -32.13
N PRO A 316 -7.55 -14.30 -33.32
CA PRO A 316 -8.70 -13.65 -33.95
C PRO A 316 -9.98 -13.77 -33.10
N ALA A 317 -10.13 -14.84 -32.30
CA ALA A 317 -11.33 -15.06 -31.49
C ALA A 317 -11.38 -14.09 -30.30
N LEU A 318 -10.26 -13.90 -29.61
CA LEU A 318 -10.14 -12.88 -28.56
C LEU A 318 -10.29 -11.47 -29.14
N ALA A 319 -9.66 -11.20 -30.29
CA ALA A 319 -9.80 -9.91 -30.95
C ALA A 319 -11.26 -9.59 -31.31
N GLU A 320 -12.02 -10.59 -31.78
CA GLU A 320 -13.45 -10.43 -32.09
C GLU A 320 -14.29 -10.23 -30.82
N LEU A 321 -13.99 -10.93 -29.73
CA LEU A 321 -14.60 -10.66 -28.42
C LEU A 321 -14.39 -9.20 -28.01
N VAL A 322 -13.14 -8.71 -28.02
CA VAL A 322 -12.81 -7.33 -27.65
C VAL A 322 -13.52 -6.33 -28.56
N HIS A 323 -13.52 -6.56 -29.87
CA HIS A 323 -14.23 -5.71 -30.84
C HIS A 323 -15.73 -5.64 -30.54
N ARG A 324 -16.37 -6.80 -30.40
CA ARG A 324 -17.80 -6.91 -30.12
C ARG A 324 -18.18 -6.22 -28.81
N GLU A 325 -17.40 -6.38 -27.75
CA GLU A 325 -17.76 -5.79 -26.44
C GLU A 325 -17.49 -4.28 -26.35
N CYS A 326 -16.41 -3.79 -26.96
CA CYS A 326 -16.02 -2.38 -26.90
C CYS A 326 -16.79 -1.49 -27.89
N SER A 327 -17.35 -2.06 -28.97
CA SER A 327 -18.11 -1.31 -30.00
C SER A 327 -19.58 -1.05 -29.66
N LYS A 328 -20.14 -1.69 -28.61
CA LYS A 328 -21.57 -1.64 -28.23
C LYS A 328 -22.10 -0.27 -27.79
N GLY A 329 -21.29 0.79 -27.76
CA GLY A 329 -21.65 2.13 -27.28
C GLY A 329 -21.88 2.22 -25.77
N CYS A 330 -22.55 1.23 -25.16
CA CYS A 330 -22.75 1.09 -23.72
C CYS A 330 -21.62 0.28 -23.05
N TRP A 331 -20.94 0.92 -22.11
CA TRP A 331 -19.83 0.35 -21.35
C TRP A 331 -20.21 -0.13 -19.95
N GLN A 332 -21.50 -0.09 -19.58
CA GLN A 332 -21.98 -0.65 -18.31
C GLN A 332 -21.58 -2.12 -18.22
N GLY A 333 -20.93 -2.57 -17.16
CA GLY A 333 -20.51 -3.96 -17.00
C GLY A 333 -19.42 -4.41 -17.97
N ILE A 334 -18.67 -3.50 -18.58
CA ILE A 334 -17.57 -3.88 -19.50
C ILE A 334 -16.53 -4.77 -18.83
N ILE A 335 -16.28 -4.62 -17.53
CA ILE A 335 -15.28 -5.40 -16.79
C ILE A 335 -15.63 -6.89 -16.84
N PRO A 336 -16.78 -7.35 -16.32
CA PRO A 336 -17.13 -8.77 -16.40
C PRO A 336 -17.40 -9.26 -17.83
N ARG A 337 -17.63 -8.38 -18.82
CA ARG A 337 -17.72 -8.83 -20.22
C ARG A 337 -16.37 -9.15 -20.84
N LEU A 338 -15.33 -8.39 -20.52
CA LEU A 338 -13.97 -8.64 -21.00
C LEU A 338 -13.22 -9.66 -20.14
N TRP A 339 -13.43 -9.62 -18.83
CA TRP A 339 -12.81 -10.48 -17.81
C TRP A 339 -13.89 -11.24 -17.03
N PRO A 340 -14.48 -12.29 -17.62
CA PRO A 340 -15.70 -12.93 -17.11
C PRO A 340 -15.55 -13.66 -15.77
N ASN A 341 -14.33 -14.01 -15.37
CA ASN A 341 -14.06 -14.69 -14.11
C ASN A 341 -13.73 -13.72 -12.96
N THR A 342 -13.86 -12.40 -13.18
CA THR A 342 -13.59 -11.38 -12.16
C THR A 342 -14.54 -11.52 -10.99
N LYS A 343 -13.99 -11.74 -9.79
CA LYS A 343 -14.73 -11.89 -8.54
C LYS A 343 -14.93 -10.56 -7.81
N TYR A 344 -13.98 -9.64 -7.92
CA TYR A 344 -14.03 -8.31 -7.30
C TYR A 344 -13.10 -7.31 -7.97
N VAL A 345 -13.28 -6.03 -7.62
CA VAL A 345 -12.43 -4.90 -8.02
C VAL A 345 -11.62 -4.43 -6.81
N ASP A 346 -10.30 -4.63 -6.84
CA ASP A 346 -9.33 -4.26 -5.81
C ASP A 346 -8.86 -2.82 -6.00
N VAL A 347 -9.49 -1.88 -5.31
CA VAL A 347 -9.26 -0.43 -5.44
C VAL A 347 -9.61 0.29 -4.15
N ILE A 348 -8.79 1.27 -3.75
CA ILE A 348 -9.17 2.18 -2.66
C ILE A 348 -10.34 3.06 -3.13
N VAL A 349 -11.47 2.93 -2.43
CA VAL A 349 -12.71 3.72 -2.55
C VAL A 349 -13.12 4.37 -1.21
N THR A 350 -12.25 4.32 -0.20
CA THR A 350 -12.42 5.10 1.04
C THR A 350 -11.96 6.54 0.88
N GLY A 351 -12.37 7.40 1.81
CA GLY A 351 -12.08 8.83 1.80
C GLY A 351 -12.48 9.53 0.51
N THR A 352 -11.61 10.39 -0.04
CA THR A 352 -11.94 11.15 -1.26
C THR A 352 -12.17 10.27 -2.49
N MET A 353 -11.76 9.00 -2.46
CA MET A 353 -12.01 8.06 -3.57
C MET A 353 -13.45 7.55 -3.60
N ALA A 354 -14.25 7.74 -2.53
CA ALA A 354 -15.65 7.32 -2.48
C ALA A 354 -16.51 7.94 -3.59
N GLN A 355 -16.14 9.13 -4.09
CA GLN A 355 -16.82 9.78 -5.22
C GLN A 355 -16.84 8.92 -6.50
N TYR A 356 -15.92 7.96 -6.62
CA TYR A 356 -15.80 7.10 -7.81
C TYR A 356 -16.63 5.82 -7.73
N ILE A 357 -17.25 5.50 -6.59
CA ILE A 357 -18.05 4.28 -6.41
C ILE A 357 -19.12 4.13 -7.51
N PRO A 358 -19.97 5.14 -7.82
CA PRO A 358 -20.99 4.99 -8.85
C PRO A 358 -20.42 4.70 -10.24
N THR A 359 -19.26 5.27 -10.57
CA THR A 359 -18.58 5.03 -11.86
C THR A 359 -18.02 3.62 -11.93
N LEU A 360 -17.45 3.12 -10.83
CA LEU A 360 -16.95 1.75 -10.75
C LEU A 360 -18.10 0.74 -10.83
N ASP A 361 -19.19 0.95 -10.11
CA ASP A 361 -20.39 0.10 -10.16
C ASP A 361 -20.95 0.01 -11.58
N TYR A 362 -20.99 1.14 -12.29
CA TYR A 362 -21.39 1.18 -13.69
C TYR A 362 -20.50 0.27 -14.55
N TYR A 363 -19.17 0.40 -14.51
CA TYR A 363 -18.28 -0.41 -15.35
C TYR A 363 -18.14 -1.87 -14.89
N SER A 364 -18.32 -2.13 -13.60
CA SER A 364 -18.14 -3.44 -12.98
C SER A 364 -19.40 -4.29 -12.95
N ASN A 365 -20.58 -3.69 -13.20
CA ASN A 365 -21.87 -4.29 -12.95
C ASN A 365 -22.04 -4.67 -11.47
N SER A 366 -21.65 -3.75 -10.58
CA SER A 366 -21.72 -3.89 -9.11
C SER A 366 -20.96 -5.09 -8.55
N LEU A 367 -19.83 -5.47 -9.17
CA LEU A 367 -18.86 -6.36 -8.52
C LEU A 367 -18.39 -5.76 -7.19
N PRO A 368 -18.09 -6.58 -6.17
CA PRO A 368 -17.56 -6.09 -4.90
C PRO A 368 -16.35 -5.17 -5.09
N LEU A 369 -16.39 -4.00 -4.45
CA LEU A 369 -15.28 -3.05 -4.41
C LEU A 369 -14.49 -3.27 -3.12
N VAL A 370 -13.26 -3.75 -3.25
CA VAL A 370 -12.44 -4.19 -2.12
C VAL A 370 -11.38 -3.13 -1.81
N CYS A 371 -11.39 -2.66 -0.55
CA CYS A 371 -10.35 -1.81 0.02
C CYS A 371 -9.49 -2.64 0.98
N THR A 372 -8.24 -2.94 0.59
CA THR A 372 -7.40 -3.92 1.31
C THR A 372 -6.51 -3.33 2.39
N MET A 373 -5.91 -2.15 2.15
CA MET A 373 -4.83 -1.62 2.99
C MET A 373 -4.98 -0.11 3.21
N TYR A 374 -4.48 0.37 4.35
CA TYR A 374 -4.26 1.78 4.66
C TYR A 374 -2.78 2.03 4.94
N ALA A 375 -2.16 2.93 4.17
CA ALA A 375 -0.73 3.19 4.21
C ALA A 375 -0.41 4.60 3.71
N SER A 376 0.80 5.07 4.02
CA SER A 376 1.32 6.39 3.66
C SER A 376 2.80 6.32 3.23
N SER A 377 3.43 7.47 2.99
CA SER A 377 4.87 7.53 2.66
C SER A 377 5.72 7.45 3.93
N GLU A 378 5.18 7.95 5.04
CA GLU A 378 5.77 7.99 6.36
C GLU A 378 5.75 6.59 6.99
N CYS A 379 4.63 5.87 6.87
CA CYS A 379 4.46 4.54 7.45
C CYS A 379 3.32 3.73 6.77
N TYR A 380 3.46 2.42 6.78
CA TYR A 380 2.39 1.49 6.39
C TYR A 380 1.61 1.10 7.64
N PHE A 381 0.29 1.33 7.65
CA PHE A 381 -0.46 1.36 8.91
C PHE A 381 -1.20 0.05 9.20
N GLY A 382 -2.06 -0.39 8.28
CA GLY A 382 -3.01 -1.45 8.58
C GLY A 382 -3.73 -2.03 7.38
N VAL A 383 -4.59 -3.02 7.66
CA VAL A 383 -5.32 -3.82 6.66
C VAL A 383 -6.80 -3.90 7.01
N ASN A 384 -7.64 -4.09 6.00
CA ASN A 384 -9.07 -4.37 6.20
C ASN A 384 -9.26 -5.87 6.43
N LEU A 385 -9.66 -6.26 7.65
CA LEU A 385 -9.91 -7.66 8.00
C LEU A 385 -11.24 -8.20 7.46
N ASN A 386 -12.13 -7.33 6.97
CA ASN A 386 -13.38 -7.70 6.30
C ASN A 386 -13.44 -7.09 4.89
N PRO A 387 -12.63 -7.59 3.94
CA PRO A 387 -12.44 -6.96 2.63
C PRO A 387 -13.69 -6.94 1.74
N LEU A 388 -14.69 -7.79 2.00
CA LEU A 388 -15.96 -7.83 1.24
C LEU A 388 -17.08 -6.98 1.86
N CYS A 389 -16.81 -6.22 2.93
CA CYS A 389 -17.80 -5.29 3.46
C CYS A 389 -18.17 -4.21 2.43
N LYS A 390 -19.32 -3.56 2.62
CA LYS A 390 -19.72 -2.44 1.76
C LYS A 390 -18.69 -1.31 1.88
N PRO A 391 -18.43 -0.53 0.81
CA PRO A 391 -17.47 0.58 0.84
C PRO A 391 -17.67 1.57 2.00
N SER A 392 -18.93 1.82 2.39
CA SER A 392 -19.28 2.71 3.50
C SER A 392 -19.01 2.15 4.91
N LEU A 393 -18.67 0.86 5.01
CA LEU A 393 -18.41 0.15 6.26
C LEU A 393 -16.95 -0.29 6.39
N VAL A 394 -16.09 0.11 5.43
CA VAL A 394 -14.66 -0.23 5.46
C VAL A 394 -14.04 0.34 6.73
N SER A 395 -13.36 -0.53 7.46
CA SER A 395 -12.57 -0.22 8.65
C SER A 395 -11.19 -0.85 8.48
N TYR A 396 -10.14 -0.15 8.91
CA TYR A 396 -8.78 -0.65 8.83
C TYR A 396 -8.26 -0.98 10.23
N THR A 397 -7.81 -2.21 10.42
CA THR A 397 -7.12 -2.64 11.63
C THR A 397 -5.65 -2.28 11.48
N LEU A 398 -5.16 -1.39 12.34
CA LEU A 398 -3.75 -1.07 12.42
C LEU A 398 -2.97 -2.28 12.91
N ILE A 399 -1.85 -2.59 12.25
CA ILE A 399 -1.01 -3.73 12.61
C ILE A 399 0.02 -3.25 13.64
N PRO A 400 -0.05 -3.68 14.92
CA PRO A 400 0.71 -3.04 16.01
C PRO A 400 2.24 -3.19 15.90
N THR A 401 2.74 -4.02 15.00
CA THR A 401 4.18 -4.20 14.75
C THR A 401 4.78 -3.18 13.79
N MET A 402 3.96 -2.35 13.12
CA MET A 402 4.42 -1.50 12.03
C MET A 402 5.18 -0.26 12.50
N CYS A 403 4.64 0.43 13.50
CA CYS A 403 5.24 1.57 14.19
C CYS A 403 4.56 1.74 15.55
N TYR A 404 5.02 2.70 16.37
CA TYR A 404 4.30 3.07 17.58
C TYR A 404 3.21 4.11 17.24
N PHE A 405 1.97 3.79 17.59
CA PHE A 405 0.77 4.55 17.27
C PHE A 405 0.23 5.29 18.49
N GLU A 406 0.00 6.58 18.31
CA GLU A 406 -0.68 7.44 19.27
C GLU A 406 -1.81 8.21 18.58
N PHE A 407 -2.75 8.70 19.37
CA PHE A 407 -3.98 9.27 18.85
C PHE A 407 -4.36 10.54 19.62
N LEU A 408 -4.48 11.64 18.89
CA LEU A 408 -4.91 12.91 19.45
C LEU A 408 -6.43 13.06 19.25
N PRO A 409 -7.24 13.18 20.32
CA PRO A 409 -8.69 13.37 20.18
C PRO A 409 -9.03 14.62 19.36
N VAL A 410 -9.93 14.49 18.38
CA VAL A 410 -10.43 15.62 17.59
C VAL A 410 -11.64 16.21 18.30
N ASN A 411 -11.42 17.27 19.08
CA ASN A 411 -12.51 18.07 19.65
C ASN A 411 -12.88 19.22 18.70
N PRO A 412 -14.17 19.41 18.35
CA PRO A 412 -14.62 20.48 17.45
C PRO A 412 -14.29 21.91 17.92
N THR A 413 -13.94 22.07 19.21
CA THR A 413 -13.71 23.37 19.86
C THR A 413 -12.23 23.69 20.11
N ASP A 414 -11.29 22.82 19.74
CA ASP A 414 -9.90 22.84 20.23
C ASP A 414 -8.88 23.56 19.33
N HIS A 415 -9.31 24.40 18.38
CA HIS A 415 -8.41 25.10 17.46
C HIS A 415 -7.43 26.11 18.10
N LEU A 416 -7.48 26.28 19.43
CA LEU A 416 -6.74 27.31 20.18
C LEU A 416 -5.85 26.77 21.30
N SER A 417 -5.78 25.44 21.53
CA SER A 417 -4.98 24.88 22.62
C SER A 417 -3.49 24.78 22.25
N PRO A 418 -2.58 25.25 23.13
CA PRO A 418 -1.14 25.17 22.90
C PRO A 418 -0.65 23.71 22.81
N THR A 419 0.44 23.48 22.06
CA THR A 419 0.99 22.15 21.75
C THR A 419 1.27 21.26 22.97
N TRP A 420 1.68 21.84 24.11
CA TRP A 420 1.90 21.10 25.36
C TRP A 420 0.62 20.49 25.95
N HIS A 421 -0.55 21.08 25.71
CA HIS A 421 -1.84 20.51 26.13
C HIS A 421 -2.23 19.31 25.27
N LYS A 422 -1.82 19.26 24.00
CA LYS A 422 -2.09 18.15 23.08
C LYS A 422 -1.33 16.88 23.45
N GLN A 423 -0.10 17.03 23.94
CA GLN A 423 0.75 15.92 24.38
C GLN A 423 0.18 15.15 25.57
N GLN A 424 -0.50 15.84 26.50
CA GLN A 424 -1.18 15.21 27.64
C GLN A 424 -2.48 14.49 27.27
N GLN A 425 -2.96 14.64 26.03
CA GLN A 425 -4.22 14.07 25.55
C GLN A 425 -4.02 12.87 24.62
N LEU A 426 -2.78 12.53 24.27
CA LEU A 426 -2.51 11.38 23.41
C LEU A 426 -2.96 10.08 24.09
N LEU A 427 -3.72 9.29 23.34
CA LEU A 427 -4.12 7.95 23.73
C LEU A 427 -3.27 6.93 22.98
N ASP A 428 -2.89 5.86 23.67
CA ASP A 428 -2.32 4.66 23.04
C ASP A 428 -3.37 3.94 22.19
N LEU A 429 -2.91 3.13 21.24
CA LEU A 429 -3.72 2.31 20.34
C LEU A 429 -4.87 1.54 21.04
N VAL A 430 -4.59 0.95 22.20
CA VAL A 430 -5.57 0.12 22.94
C VAL A 430 -6.53 0.93 23.82
N ASN A 431 -6.26 2.23 23.99
CA ASN A 431 -7.01 3.12 24.89
C ASN A 431 -8.07 3.97 24.16
N LEU A 432 -8.28 3.70 22.86
CA LEU A 432 -9.27 4.40 22.04
C LEU A 432 -10.70 4.05 22.43
N LYS A 433 -11.60 5.02 22.24
CA LYS A 433 -13.02 4.86 22.53
C LYS A 433 -13.81 4.73 21.23
N LEU A 434 -14.68 3.74 21.18
CA LEU A 434 -15.57 3.52 20.04
C LEU A 434 -16.40 4.79 19.74
N GLY A 435 -16.54 5.12 18.46
CA GLY A 435 -17.33 6.26 17.98
C GLY A 435 -16.68 7.64 18.18
N HIS A 436 -15.42 7.70 18.61
CA HIS A 436 -14.67 8.95 18.74
C HIS A 436 -13.73 9.16 17.55
N GLU A 437 -13.41 10.42 17.26
CA GLU A 437 -12.51 10.82 16.18
C GLU A 437 -11.13 11.20 16.73
N TYR A 438 -10.09 10.79 16.01
CA TYR A 438 -8.71 10.99 16.41
C TYR A 438 -7.83 11.35 15.21
N GLU A 439 -6.85 12.21 15.44
CA GLU A 439 -5.72 12.42 14.54
C GLU A 439 -4.63 11.38 14.86
N LEU A 440 -4.16 10.68 13.83
CA LEU A 440 -3.13 9.65 13.94
C LEU A 440 -1.75 10.30 14.11
N VAL A 441 -1.03 9.89 15.16
CA VAL A 441 0.36 10.26 15.43
C VAL A 441 1.22 8.99 15.37
N VAL A 442 2.37 9.07 14.72
CA VAL A 442 3.25 7.91 14.51
C VAL A 442 4.68 8.19 14.94
N THR A 443 5.31 7.21 15.56
CA THR A 443 6.75 7.17 15.82
C THR A 443 7.34 5.98 15.07
N THR A 444 8.29 6.22 14.16
CA THR A 444 8.78 5.20 13.20
C THR A 444 10.21 4.76 13.49
N HIS A 445 10.64 3.64 12.89
CA HIS A 445 12.03 3.19 13.00
C HIS A 445 13.02 4.10 12.24
N ALA A 446 12.55 4.83 11.23
CA ALA A 446 13.36 5.76 10.45
C ALA A 446 13.64 7.09 11.17
N GLY A 447 13.16 7.21 12.43
CA GLY A 447 13.10 8.45 13.20
C GLY A 447 11.77 9.15 12.97
#